data_AF-A0A9E4C6I5-F1
#
_entry.id   AF-A0A9E4C6I5-F1
#
_cell.length_a   1.000
_cell.length_b   1.000
_cell.length_c   1.000
_cell.angle_alpha   90.00
_cell.angle_beta   90.00
_cell.angle_gamma   90.00
#
_symmetry.space_group_name_H-M   'P 1'
#
loop_
_entity.id
_entity.type
_entity.pdbx_description
1 polymer ?
#
loop_
_entity_poly.entity_id
_entity_poly.type
_entity_poly.pdbx_seq_one_letter_code
_entity_poly.pdbx_strand_id
1 'polypeptide(L)'
;TPATFDAHIGGWIRIADKILKTFPVERVVPGHGPPGDKRALEKTLSYLRLVRREAKKRFEKGVPAKRAAREIPLGVYVEWMKPDRVEQAVMKLYNEFKGRGEQGISLHDARGG
;
A
#
# COMPACT_ATOMS: atom_id res chain seq x y z
N THR A 1 6.43 -7.28 -0.81
CA THR A 1 5.45 -6.19 -0.64
C THR A 1 5.82 -4.99 -1.49
N PRO A 2 4.85 -4.22 -2.02
CA PRO A 2 5.12 -3.02 -2.81
C PRO A 2 5.95 -1.98 -2.04
N ALA A 3 6.86 -1.29 -2.73
CA ALA A 3 7.57 -0.13 -2.19
C ALA A 3 6.70 1.11 -2.35
N THR A 4 6.44 1.87 -1.29
CA THR A 4 5.43 2.94 -1.31
C THR A 4 5.98 4.35 -1.04
N PHE A 5 7.30 4.55 -1.00
CA PHE A 5 7.92 5.82 -0.61
C PHE A 5 7.45 7.03 -1.46
N ASP A 6 7.26 6.84 -2.77
CA ASP A 6 6.70 7.85 -3.68
C ASP A 6 5.27 7.51 -4.16
N ALA A 7 4.56 6.65 -3.42
CA ALA A 7 3.26 6.17 -3.87
C ALA A 7 2.13 7.17 -3.63
N HIS A 8 1.21 7.25 -4.59
CA HIS A 8 -0.19 7.58 -4.30
C HIS A 8 -0.98 6.26 -4.30
N ILE A 9 -1.06 5.61 -3.14
CA ILE A 9 -1.69 4.31 -2.91
C ILE A 9 -3.18 4.33 -3.33
N GLY A 10 -3.92 5.39 -3.01
CA GLY A 10 -5.30 5.54 -3.49
C GLY A 10 -5.41 5.62 -5.01
N GLY A 11 -4.47 6.30 -5.67
CA GLY A 11 -4.36 6.35 -7.13
C GLY A 11 -4.03 4.99 -7.73
N TRP A 12 -3.05 4.27 -7.16
CA TRP A 12 -2.66 2.93 -7.60
C TRP A 12 -3.83 1.96 -7.55
N ILE A 13 -4.58 1.93 -6.43
CA ILE A 13 -5.77 1.08 -6.30
C ILE A 13 -6.78 1.41 -7.42
N ARG A 14 -7.11 2.69 -7.59
CA ARG A 14 -8.10 3.16 -8.57
C ARG A 14 -7.71 2.82 -10.01
N ILE A 15 -6.46 3.05 -10.39
CA ILE A 15 -5.98 2.79 -11.75
C ILE A 15 -5.89 1.28 -12.03
N ALA A 16 -5.36 0.50 -11.08
CA ALA A 16 -5.30 -0.95 -11.24
C ALA A 16 -6.71 -1.58 -11.32
N ASP A 17 -7.67 -1.08 -10.55
CA ASP A 17 -9.07 -1.49 -10.68
C ASP A 17 -9.66 -1.17 -12.04
N LYS A 18 -9.34 0.00 -12.60
CA LYS A 18 -9.76 0.36 -13.96
C LYS A 18 -9.17 -0.59 -14.99
N ILE A 19 -7.87 -0.88 -14.90
CA ILE A 19 -7.18 -1.83 -15.80
C ILE A 19 -7.87 -3.20 -15.77
N LEU A 20 -8.10 -3.75 -14.58
CA LEU A 20 -8.73 -5.06 -14.40
C LEU A 20 -10.17 -5.15 -14.90
N LYS A 21 -10.88 -4.02 -14.94
CA LYS A 21 -12.26 -3.92 -15.45
C LYS A 21 -12.31 -3.71 -16.96
N THR A 22 -11.32 -3.00 -17.52
CA THR A 22 -11.32 -2.59 -18.93
C THR A 22 -10.69 -3.64 -19.83
N PHE A 23 -9.66 -4.35 -19.37
CA PHE A 23 -8.88 -5.25 -20.22
C PHE A 23 -8.97 -6.70 -19.75
N PRO A 24 -9.00 -7.68 -20.67
CA PRO A 24 -8.79 -9.08 -20.34
C PRO A 24 -7.31 -9.32 -20.02
N VAL A 25 -6.92 -9.07 -18.77
CA VAL A 25 -5.53 -9.22 -18.31
C VAL A 25 -5.18 -10.70 -18.15
N GLU A 26 -4.31 -11.21 -19.02
CA GLU A 26 -3.78 -12.58 -18.92
C GLU A 26 -2.40 -12.64 -18.25
N ARG A 27 -1.57 -11.61 -18.48
CA ARG A 27 -0.19 -11.56 -17.98
C ARG A 27 0.11 -10.20 -17.38
N VAL A 28 0.79 -10.22 -16.23
CA VAL A 28 1.29 -9.05 -15.52
C VAL A 28 2.80 -9.22 -15.34
N VAL A 29 3.59 -8.32 -15.89
CA VAL A 29 5.05 -8.31 -15.72
C VAL A 29 5.41 -7.20 -14.73
N PRO A 30 5.81 -7.53 -13.48
CA PRO A 30 6.18 -6.52 -12.51
C PRO A 30 7.56 -5.94 -12.81
N GLY A 31 7.86 -4.75 -12.28
CA GLY A 31 9.22 -4.19 -12.35
C GLY A 31 10.27 -5.05 -11.63
N HIS A 32 9.87 -5.80 -10.60
CA HIS A 32 10.70 -6.77 -9.90
C HIS A 32 9.92 -8.04 -9.57
N GLY A 33 10.58 -9.20 -9.69
CA GLY A 33 9.99 -10.51 -9.45
C GLY A 33 9.54 -11.22 -10.73
N PRO A 34 9.05 -12.46 -10.61
CA PRO A 34 8.63 -13.24 -11.77
C PRO A 34 7.34 -12.68 -12.39
N PRO A 35 7.12 -12.88 -13.71
CA PRO A 35 5.83 -12.63 -14.33
C PRO A 35 4.69 -13.38 -13.62
N GLY A 36 3.54 -12.74 -13.54
CA GLY A 36 2.32 -13.30 -12.99
C GLY A 36 1.13 -13.10 -13.91
N ASP A 37 -0.06 -13.29 -13.36
CA ASP A 37 -1.34 -13.14 -14.03
C ASP A 37 -2.21 -12.08 -13.33
N LYS A 38 -3.48 -12.01 -13.73
CA LYS A 38 -4.49 -11.18 -13.08
C LYS A 38 -4.57 -11.38 -11.56
N ARG A 39 -4.46 -12.61 -11.07
CA ARG A 39 -4.59 -12.94 -9.64
C ARG A 39 -3.47 -12.32 -8.81
N ALA A 40 -2.26 -12.24 -9.37
CA ALA A 40 -1.13 -11.57 -8.72
C ALA A 40 -1.43 -10.08 -8.46
N LEU A 41 -2.03 -9.39 -9.43
CA LEU A 41 -2.44 -8.00 -9.29
C LEU A 41 -3.61 -7.86 -8.29
N GLU A 42 -4.61 -8.73 -8.35
CA GLU A 42 -5.74 -8.75 -7.41
C GLU A 42 -5.29 -8.97 -5.95
N LYS A 43 -4.32 -9.86 -5.73
CA LYS A 43 -3.76 -10.12 -4.41
C LYS A 43 -3.02 -8.89 -3.87
N THR A 44 -2.31 -8.17 -4.73
CA THR A 44 -1.66 -6.90 -4.39
C THR A 44 -2.69 -5.82 -4.05
N LEU A 45 -3.77 -5.69 -4.83
CA LEU A 45 -4.84 -4.74 -4.55
C LEU A 45 -5.55 -5.05 -3.23
N SER A 46 -5.78 -6.33 -2.95
CA SER A 46 -6.40 -6.79 -1.70
C SER A 46 -5.56 -6.40 -0.49
N TYR A 47 -4.24 -6.56 -0.57
CA TYR A 47 -3.30 -6.07 0.44
C TYR A 47 -3.39 -4.54 0.62
N LEU A 48 -3.28 -3.77 -0.46
CA LEU A 48 -3.30 -2.30 -0.40
C LEU A 48 -4.62 -1.77 0.17
N ARG A 49 -5.75 -2.40 -0.16
CA ARG A 49 -7.08 -2.07 0.38
C ARG A 49 -7.19 -2.38 1.86
N LEU A 50 -6.66 -3.53 2.30
CA LEU A 50 -6.61 -3.89 3.72
C LEU A 50 -5.87 -2.81 4.52
N VAL A 51 -4.64 -2.48 4.10
CA VAL A 51 -3.81 -1.48 4.78
C VAL A 51 -4.48 -0.11 4.74
N ARG A 52 -5.01 0.33 3.59
CA ARG A 52 -5.75 1.60 3.47
C ARG A 52 -6.93 1.70 4.41
N ARG A 53 -7.76 0.66 4.47
CA ARG A 53 -8.96 0.62 5.33
C ARG A 53 -8.57 0.69 6.81
N GLU A 54 -7.61 -0.14 7.23
CA GLU A 54 -7.20 -0.20 8.63
C GLU A 54 -6.43 1.06 9.08
N ALA A 55 -5.64 1.66 8.18
CA ALA A 55 -4.99 2.94 8.40
C ALA A 55 -6.01 4.07 8.54
N LYS A 56 -7.06 4.10 7.70
CA LYS A 56 -8.10 5.15 7.76
C LYS A 56 -8.84 5.14 9.10
N LYS A 57 -9.25 3.96 9.59
CA LYS A 57 -9.89 3.80 10.91
C LYS A 57 -9.04 4.36 12.05
N ARG A 58 -7.71 4.19 11.98
CA ARG A 58 -6.75 4.65 13.00
C ARG A 58 -6.46 6.13 12.87
N PHE A 59 -6.39 6.63 11.63
CA PHE A 59 -6.27 8.06 11.33
C PHE A 59 -7.44 8.85 11.91
N GLU A 60 -8.67 8.39 11.69
CA GLU A 60 -9.89 9.03 12.21
C GLU A 60 -9.94 9.04 13.75
N LYS A 61 -9.23 8.12 14.41
CA LYS A 61 -9.06 8.07 15.88
C LYS A 61 -7.85 8.87 16.38
N GLY A 62 -7.14 9.58 15.51
CA GLY A 62 -5.94 10.35 15.89
C GLY A 62 -4.72 9.51 16.27
N VAL A 63 -4.69 8.21 15.95
CA VAL A 63 -3.56 7.32 16.27
C VAL A 63 -2.34 7.68 15.41
N PRO A 64 -1.13 7.86 15.96
CA PRO A 64 0.08 8.15 15.17
C PRO A 64 0.43 7.05 14.16
N ALA A 65 0.97 7.41 12.99
CA ALA A 65 1.23 6.47 11.88
C ALA A 65 2.12 5.27 12.25
N LYS A 66 3.25 5.50 12.96
CA LYS A 66 4.18 4.43 13.39
C LYS A 66 3.50 3.43 14.33
N ARG A 67 2.66 3.92 15.24
CA ARG A 67 1.84 3.07 16.13
C ARG A 67 0.78 2.32 15.32
N ALA A 68 0.07 3.02 14.43
CA ALA A 68 -0.94 2.43 13.59
C ALA A 68 -0.39 1.28 12.74
N ALA A 69 0.78 1.44 12.13
CA ALA A 69 1.43 0.42 11.31
C ALA A 69 1.68 -0.89 12.07
N ARG A 70 2.08 -0.81 13.35
CA ARG A 70 2.32 -1.98 14.22
C ARG A 70 1.03 -2.70 14.61
N GLU A 71 -0.08 -1.98 14.68
CA GLU A 71 -1.37 -2.50 15.16
C GLU A 71 -2.30 -3.00 14.04
N ILE A 72 -1.93 -2.85 12.76
CA ILE A 72 -2.78 -3.30 11.64
C ILE A 72 -2.78 -4.84 11.59
N PRO A 73 -3.96 -5.50 11.67
CA PRO A 73 -4.05 -6.95 11.50
C PRO A 73 -3.89 -7.32 10.02
N LEU A 74 -2.69 -7.76 9.64
CA LEU A 74 -2.36 -8.10 8.24
C LEU A 74 -2.91 -9.46 7.79
N GLY A 75 -3.33 -10.33 8.71
CA GLY A 75 -3.88 -11.65 8.40
C GLY A 75 -2.94 -12.48 7.53
N VAL A 76 -3.45 -12.98 6.40
CA VAL A 76 -2.67 -13.80 5.44
C VAL A 76 -1.45 -13.09 4.84
N TYR A 77 -1.32 -11.77 5.00
CA TYR A 77 -0.20 -10.99 4.49
C TYR A 77 0.95 -10.84 5.49
N VAL A 78 0.85 -11.40 6.69
CA VAL A 78 1.93 -11.43 7.70
C VAL A 78 3.19 -12.09 7.12
N GLU A 79 3.06 -13.14 6.31
CA GLU A 79 4.20 -13.83 5.70
C GLU A 79 4.89 -13.01 4.59
N TRP A 80 4.27 -11.93 4.11
CA TRP A 80 4.85 -11.08 3.07
C TRP A 80 5.83 -10.04 3.64
N MET A 81 6.06 -10.07 4.96
CA MET A 81 6.59 -8.93 5.71
C MET A 81 8.05 -8.58 5.39
N LYS A 82 8.21 -7.29 5.06
CA LYS A 82 9.30 -6.46 5.58
C LYS A 82 8.62 -5.37 6.42
N PRO A 83 8.79 -5.34 7.76
CA PRO A 83 8.07 -4.43 8.66
C PRO A 83 8.07 -2.97 8.19
N ASP A 84 9.21 -2.50 7.68
CA ASP A 84 9.42 -1.14 7.19
C ASP A 84 8.45 -0.77 6.05
N ARG A 85 7.99 -1.75 5.25
CA ARG A 85 7.10 -1.52 4.11
C ARG A 85 5.66 -1.21 4.52
N VAL A 86 5.20 -1.76 5.64
CA VAL A 86 3.87 -1.46 6.18
C VAL A 86 3.88 -0.06 6.80
N GLU A 87 4.94 0.27 7.54
CA GLU A 87 5.13 1.60 8.11
C GLU A 87 5.17 2.68 7.03
N GLN A 88 5.99 2.49 5.97
CA GLN A 88 6.01 3.38 4.79
C GLN A 88 4.61 3.57 4.18
N ALA A 89 3.87 2.47 3.98
CA ALA A 89 2.54 2.53 3.38
C ALA A 89 1.56 3.33 4.24
N VAL A 90 1.58 3.12 5.56
CA VAL A 90 0.70 3.84 6.49
C VAL A 90 1.06 5.32 6.57
N MET A 91 2.34 5.67 6.62
CA MET A 91 2.77 7.09 6.60
C MET A 91 2.27 7.80 5.33
N LYS A 92 2.39 7.16 4.17
CA LYS A 92 1.91 7.71 2.90
C LYS A 92 0.39 7.84 2.83
N LEU A 93 -0.33 6.85 3.34
CA LEU A 93 -1.79 6.93 3.48
C LEU A 93 -2.22 8.08 4.40
N TYR A 94 -1.51 8.30 5.51
CA TYR A 94 -1.78 9.43 6.40
C TYR A 94 -1.56 10.78 5.70
N ASN A 95 -0.52 10.90 4.88
CA ASN A 95 -0.32 12.09 4.04
C ASN A 95 -1.45 12.26 3.03
N GLU A 96 -1.86 11.19 2.33
CA GLU A 96 -3.03 11.22 1.44
C GLU A 96 -4.30 11.68 2.16
N PHE A 97 -4.57 11.16 3.36
CA PHE A 97 -5.77 11.53 4.13
C PHE A 97 -5.77 12.98 4.61
N LYS A 98 -4.59 13.62 4.71
CA LYS A 98 -4.42 15.04 5.01
C LYS A 98 -4.44 15.93 3.76
N GLY A 99 -4.71 15.37 2.57
CA GLY A 99 -4.64 16.11 1.30
C GLY A 99 -3.22 16.35 0.78
N ARG A 100 -2.22 15.63 1.30
CA ARG A 100 -0.79 15.75 0.94
C ARG A 100 -0.28 14.51 0.19
N GLY A 101 -1.14 13.86 -0.59
CA GLY A 101 -0.83 12.59 -1.27
C GLY A 101 0.32 12.67 -2.28
N GLU A 102 0.48 13.83 -2.91
CA GLU A 102 1.55 14.15 -3.87
C GLU A 102 2.93 14.31 -3.23
N GLN A 103 3.01 14.50 -1.90
CA GLN A 103 4.29 14.69 -1.22
C GLN A 103 4.96 13.34 -0.94
N GLY A 104 6.15 13.13 -1.49
CA GLY A 104 7.03 12.00 -1.13
C GLY A 104 7.37 12.00 0.37
N ILE A 105 7.68 10.83 0.93
CA ILE A 105 8.35 10.77 2.23
C ILE A 105 9.86 10.74 1.98
N SER A 106 10.65 11.42 2.82
CA SER A 106 12.11 11.41 2.67
C SER A 106 12.64 9.98 2.69
N LEU A 107 13.70 9.69 1.94
CA LEU A 107 14.43 8.42 1.98
C LEU A 107 14.93 8.07 3.40
N HIS A 108 15.08 9.07 4.27
CA HIS A 108 15.39 8.87 5.69
C HIS A 108 14.18 8.30 6.45
N ASP A 109 13.00 8.90 6.27
CA ASP A 109 11.74 8.44 6.88
C ASP A 109 11.30 7.08 6.32
N ALA A 110 11.58 6.84 5.04
CA ALA A 110 11.25 5.58 4.39
C ALA A 110 12.06 4.39 4.92
N ARG A 111 13.26 4.62 5.47
CA ARG A 111 14.12 3.53 5.96
C ARG A 111 13.81 3.08 7.39
N GLY A 112 12.81 3.70 8.04
CA GLY A 112 12.49 3.42 9.44
C GLY A 112 13.64 3.87 10.33
N GLY A 113 13.57 5.09 10.85
CA GLY A 113 14.46 5.53 11.92
C GLY A 113 14.36 4.64 13.15
#